data_AF-A0A2A4N2R8-F1
#
_entry.id   AF-A0A2A4N2R8-F1
#
_cell.length_a   1.000
_cell.length_b   1.000
_cell.length_c   1.000
_cell.angle_alpha   90.00
_cell.angle_beta   90.00
_cell.angle_gamma   90.00
#
_symmetry.space_group_name_H-M   'P 1'
#
loop_
_entity.id
_entity.type
_entity.pdbx_description
1 polymer ?
#
loop_
_entity_poly.entity_id
_entity_poly.type
_entity_poly.pdbx_seq_one_letter_code
_entity_poly.pdbx_strand_id
1 'polypeptide(L)'
;MFYRRKILLGLMQLIGGEVEKLRLQKLLFLYSKKKKDSEYDFIPYKYGCYSYSASADLSALSRKEIINESDNSYFKEDNIDYLKLLKPQDKTYLEEVVESYGKMSKNSLIVHTYINFPFYATKSVIAKNVLNDTLYQRVIDATPNETETILFTIGYEGVSLEKYLSKLVSNNIHVLVDVRKNPLSMKFGFSKTLLKRYCESLNVQYIHVPNVGIESNKRKKLNNQIDYDDLFEDYKLTTLKS
;
A
#
# COMPACT_ATOMS: atom_id res chain seq x y z
N MET A 1 -5.45 15.26 -14.06
CA MET A 1 -4.49 14.28 -13.45
C MET A 1 -4.65 14.32 -11.94
N PHE A 2 -4.62 13.19 -11.24
CA PHE A 2 -4.67 13.18 -9.76
C PHE A 2 -3.46 13.88 -9.15
N TYR A 3 -3.64 14.58 -8.01
CA TYR A 3 -2.58 15.31 -7.34
C TYR A 3 -1.37 14.43 -6.97
N ARG A 4 -1.62 13.23 -6.43
CA ARG A 4 -0.56 12.27 -6.08
C ARG A 4 0.35 11.86 -7.25
N ARG A 5 -0.13 11.95 -8.50
CA ARG A 5 0.70 11.68 -9.69
C ARG A 5 1.67 12.83 -9.96
N LYS A 6 1.27 14.06 -9.63
CA LYS A 6 2.17 15.22 -9.68
C LYS A 6 3.32 15.07 -8.68
N ILE A 7 3.08 14.48 -7.50
CA ILE A 7 4.13 14.16 -6.52
C ILE A 7 5.16 13.19 -7.12
N LEU A 8 4.70 12.08 -7.75
CA LEU A 8 5.59 11.14 -8.44
C LEU A 8 6.44 11.84 -9.51
N LEU A 9 5.79 12.64 -10.37
CA LEU A 9 6.46 13.31 -11.48
C LEU A 9 7.40 14.43 -11.01
N GLY A 10 7.05 15.15 -9.93
CA GLY A 10 7.91 16.12 -9.28
C GLY A 10 9.14 15.47 -8.65
N LEU A 11 8.97 14.31 -8.00
CA LEU A 11 10.10 13.52 -7.50
C LEU A 11 11.02 13.07 -8.63
N MET A 12 10.46 12.55 -9.73
CA MET A 12 11.23 12.18 -10.93
C MET A 12 11.96 13.38 -11.54
N GLN A 13 11.30 14.54 -11.61
CA GLN A 13 11.90 15.77 -12.12
C GLN A 13 13.11 16.21 -11.28
N LEU A 14 13.02 16.15 -9.95
CA LEU A 14 14.12 16.55 -9.05
C LEU A 14 15.36 15.65 -9.14
N ILE A 15 15.19 14.40 -9.54
CA ILE A 15 16.28 13.43 -9.70
C ILE A 15 16.79 13.31 -11.14
N GLY A 16 16.44 14.27 -12.00
CA GLY A 16 16.95 14.37 -13.38
C GLY A 16 16.10 13.69 -14.44
N GLY A 17 14.87 13.30 -14.13
CA GLY A 17 13.90 12.75 -15.09
C GLY A 17 13.97 11.23 -15.29
N GLU A 18 15.07 10.59 -14.91
CA GLU A 18 15.25 9.13 -14.94
C GLU A 18 15.42 8.57 -13.52
N VAL A 19 14.77 7.43 -13.23
CA VAL A 19 14.91 6.77 -11.93
C VAL A 19 14.68 5.26 -12.00
N GLU A 20 15.55 4.50 -11.34
CA GLU A 20 15.34 3.06 -11.14
C GLU A 20 14.06 2.79 -10.33
N LYS A 21 13.26 1.80 -10.73
CA LYS A 21 11.95 1.49 -10.11
C LYS A 21 12.04 1.30 -8.59
N LEU A 22 13.07 0.61 -8.11
CA LEU A 22 13.31 0.41 -6.68
C LEU A 22 13.71 1.71 -5.96
N ARG A 23 14.56 2.54 -6.58
CA ARG A 23 14.95 3.84 -6.00
C ARG A 23 13.74 4.75 -5.88
N LEU A 24 12.87 4.79 -6.89
CA LEU A 24 11.64 5.59 -6.85
C LEU A 24 10.74 5.20 -5.69
N GLN A 25 10.47 3.90 -5.48
CA GLN A 25 9.66 3.43 -4.35
C GLN A 25 10.26 3.85 -2.99
N LYS A 26 11.59 3.76 -2.84
CA LYS A 26 12.30 4.12 -1.61
C LYS A 26 12.27 5.62 -1.33
N LEU A 27 12.54 6.44 -2.36
CA LEU A 27 12.50 7.90 -2.23
C LEU A 27 11.08 8.39 -1.93
N LEU A 28 10.08 7.83 -2.61
CA LEU A 28 8.67 8.14 -2.36
C LEU A 28 8.23 7.72 -0.95
N PHE A 29 8.73 6.59 -0.45
CA PHE A 29 8.52 6.16 0.93
C PHE A 29 9.14 7.13 1.93
N LEU A 30 10.37 7.59 1.71
CA LEU A 30 11.01 8.57 2.59
C LEU A 30 10.25 9.91 2.59
N TYR A 31 9.75 10.34 1.44
CA TYR A 31 8.81 11.46 1.35
C TYR A 31 7.53 11.22 2.15
N SER A 32 6.94 10.03 2.06
CA SER A 32 5.71 9.73 2.82
C SER A 32 5.92 9.76 4.33
N LYS A 33 7.16 9.62 4.82
CA LYS A 33 7.49 9.72 6.25
C LYS A 33 7.70 11.16 6.75
N LYS A 34 7.77 12.15 5.86
CA LYS A 34 7.86 13.57 6.23
C LYS A 34 6.52 14.19 6.64
N LYS A 35 5.38 13.53 6.35
CA LYS A 35 4.04 14.05 6.63
C LYS A 35 3.06 12.98 7.11
N LYS A 36 2.07 13.40 7.90
CA LYS A 36 1.05 12.50 8.48
C LYS A 36 0.11 11.91 7.43
N ASP A 37 -0.41 12.75 6.54
CA ASP A 37 -1.39 12.36 5.53
C ASP A 37 -0.75 12.36 4.14
N SER A 38 0.14 11.38 3.92
CA SER A 38 0.79 11.20 2.62
C SER A 38 -0.16 10.63 1.57
N GLU A 39 0.11 10.99 0.32
CA GLU A 39 -0.61 10.57 -0.87
C GLU A 39 -0.43 9.08 -1.20
N TYR A 40 0.64 8.47 -0.70
CA TYR A 40 0.97 7.06 -0.87
C TYR A 40 1.29 6.41 0.46
N ASP A 41 0.72 5.23 0.64
CA ASP A 41 1.00 4.32 1.74
C ASP A 41 1.82 3.13 1.25
N PHE A 42 2.48 2.45 2.19
CA PHE A 42 3.45 1.40 1.89
C PHE A 42 3.22 0.18 2.78
N ILE A 43 3.66 -0.98 2.29
CA ILE A 43 3.68 -2.28 2.97
C ILE A 43 5.11 -2.84 3.04
N PRO A 44 5.42 -3.75 3.99
CA PRO A 44 6.60 -4.60 3.88
C PRO A 44 6.47 -5.56 2.70
N TYR A 45 7.52 -5.65 1.87
CA TYR A 45 7.51 -6.48 0.67
C TYR A 45 8.91 -7.01 0.30
N LYS A 46 9.01 -7.72 -0.82
CA LYS A 46 10.18 -8.50 -1.27
C LYS A 46 11.51 -7.76 -1.22
N TYR A 47 11.52 -6.45 -1.45
CA TYR A 47 12.72 -5.60 -1.41
C TYR A 47 12.58 -4.42 -0.43
N GLY A 48 11.65 -4.50 0.51
CA GLY A 48 11.38 -3.46 1.50
C GLY A 48 10.00 -2.83 1.35
N CYS A 49 9.89 -1.56 1.71
CA CYS A 49 8.70 -0.74 1.48
C CYS A 49 8.27 -0.75 0.01
N TYR A 50 6.97 -0.99 -0.21
CA TYR A 50 6.37 -1.01 -1.53
C TYR A 50 4.96 -0.41 -1.51
N SER A 51 4.61 0.36 -2.55
CA SER A 51 3.26 0.90 -2.75
C SER A 51 2.66 0.36 -4.05
N TYR A 52 1.58 -0.43 -3.94
CA TYR A 52 0.79 -0.90 -5.09
C TYR A 52 0.10 0.26 -5.79
N SER A 53 -0.36 1.26 -5.04
CA SER A 53 -1.01 2.47 -5.49
C SER A 53 -0.05 3.32 -6.33
N ALA A 54 1.20 3.49 -5.87
CA ALA A 54 2.22 4.18 -6.67
C ALA A 54 2.54 3.42 -7.96
N SER A 55 2.70 2.09 -7.88
CA SER A 55 2.94 1.26 -9.07
C SER A 55 1.79 1.34 -10.08
N ALA A 56 0.53 1.27 -9.63
CA ALA A 56 -0.63 1.39 -10.50
C ALA A 56 -0.74 2.78 -11.15
N ASP A 57 -0.36 3.83 -10.42
CA ASP A 57 -0.31 5.18 -10.96
C ASP A 57 0.81 5.36 -11.98
N LEU A 58 2.00 4.77 -11.76
CA LEU A 58 3.09 4.74 -12.74
C LEU A 58 2.66 4.02 -14.02
N SER A 59 2.04 2.85 -13.93
CA SER A 59 1.48 2.15 -15.11
C SER A 59 0.40 2.97 -15.82
N ALA A 60 -0.39 3.76 -15.08
CA ALA A 60 -1.38 4.66 -15.68
C ALA A 60 -0.76 5.90 -16.34
N LEU A 61 0.39 6.37 -15.84
CA LEU A 61 1.16 7.45 -16.46
C LEU A 61 1.88 6.97 -17.73
N SER A 62 2.41 5.74 -17.72
CA SER A 62 3.05 5.14 -18.89
C SER A 62 2.07 4.91 -20.03
N ARG A 63 0.88 4.37 -19.76
CA ARG A 63 -0.20 4.25 -20.76
C ARG A 63 -0.71 5.58 -21.33
N LYS A 64 -0.38 6.69 -20.67
CA LYS A 64 -0.71 8.05 -21.12
C LYS A 64 0.49 8.75 -21.77
N GLU A 65 1.59 8.04 -21.97
CA GLU A 65 2.81 8.54 -22.61
C GLU A 65 3.41 9.77 -21.89
N ILE A 66 3.12 9.92 -20.59
CA ILE A 66 3.71 10.97 -19.74
C ILE A 66 5.09 10.52 -19.24
N ILE A 67 5.24 9.21 -19.04
CA ILE A 67 6.50 8.55 -18.71
C ILE A 67 6.71 7.37 -19.65
N ASN A 68 7.96 7.04 -19.91
CA ASN A 68 8.36 5.75 -20.46
C ASN A 68 8.89 4.83 -19.35
N GLU A 69 8.90 3.52 -19.61
CA GLU A 69 9.50 2.55 -18.71
C GLU A 69 10.38 1.56 -19.47
N SER A 70 11.54 1.25 -18.89
CA SER A 70 12.34 0.07 -19.24
C SER A 70 12.08 -1.04 -18.21
N ASP A 71 12.84 -2.13 -18.30
CA ASP A 71 12.77 -3.20 -17.30
C ASP A 71 13.02 -2.67 -15.88
N ASN A 72 13.98 -1.77 -15.73
CA ASN A 72 14.49 -1.35 -14.41
C ASN A 72 14.31 0.14 -14.08
N SER A 73 13.88 0.99 -15.03
CA SER A 73 13.78 2.44 -14.81
C SER A 73 12.49 3.03 -15.38
N TYR A 74 12.13 4.21 -14.86
CA TYR A 74 11.13 5.11 -15.41
C TYR A 74 11.80 6.38 -15.93
N PHE A 75 11.27 6.93 -17.03
CA PHE A 75 11.75 8.14 -17.70
C PHE A 75 10.59 9.11 -17.85
N LYS A 76 10.77 10.37 -17.48
CA LYS A 76 9.79 11.43 -17.74
C LYS A 76 9.95 11.93 -19.17
N GLU A 77 8.86 11.95 -19.94
CA GLU A 77 8.88 12.30 -21.38
C GLU A 77 8.41 13.73 -21.65
N ASP A 78 7.46 14.23 -20.86
CA ASP A 78 6.96 15.59 -21.07
C ASP A 78 7.94 16.67 -20.57
N ASN A 79 7.74 17.91 -21.01
CA ASN A 79 8.49 19.08 -20.55
C ASN A 79 7.77 19.88 -19.45
N ILE A 80 6.75 19.29 -18.81
CA ILE A 80 5.98 19.98 -17.78
C ILE A 80 6.82 20.09 -16.50
N ASP A 81 6.83 21.30 -15.92
CA ASP A 81 7.42 21.58 -14.62
C ASP A 81 6.41 21.23 -13.51
N TYR A 82 6.43 19.98 -13.06
CA TYR A 82 5.50 19.48 -12.05
C TYR A 82 5.72 20.11 -10.69
N LEU A 83 6.92 20.62 -10.37
CA LEU A 83 7.19 21.29 -9.11
C LEU A 83 6.35 22.56 -8.93
N LYS A 84 6.04 23.27 -10.03
CA LYS A 84 5.11 24.42 -10.01
C LYS A 84 3.64 24.03 -9.78
N LEU A 85 3.31 22.75 -9.94
CA LEU A 85 1.94 22.23 -9.80
C LEU A 85 1.69 21.61 -8.42
N LEU A 86 2.69 21.62 -7.53
CA LEU A 86 2.62 21.13 -6.16
C LEU A 86 2.25 22.23 -5.18
N LYS A 87 1.65 21.83 -4.06
CA LYS A 87 1.53 22.69 -2.90
C LYS A 87 2.94 23.06 -2.38
N PRO A 88 3.17 24.29 -1.91
CA PRO A 88 4.50 24.73 -1.48
C PRO A 88 5.18 23.77 -0.48
N GLN A 89 4.44 23.30 0.52
CA GLN A 89 4.97 22.40 1.54
C GLN A 89 5.35 21.01 0.98
N ASP A 90 4.56 20.46 0.05
CA ASP A 90 4.87 19.18 -0.57
C ASP A 90 6.11 19.27 -1.47
N LYS A 91 6.28 20.42 -2.14
CA LYS A 91 7.49 20.73 -2.91
C LYS A 91 8.71 20.75 -1.99
N THR A 92 8.66 21.48 -0.87
CA THR A 92 9.76 21.54 0.09
C THR A 92 10.13 20.16 0.62
N TYR A 93 9.15 19.32 0.99
CA TYR A 93 9.43 17.96 1.45
C TYR A 93 10.07 17.06 0.38
N LEU A 94 9.70 17.22 -0.90
CA LEU A 94 10.36 16.50 -1.98
C LEU A 94 11.80 16.97 -2.17
N GLU A 95 12.03 18.29 -2.14
CA GLU A 95 13.36 18.89 -2.25
C GLU A 95 14.28 18.39 -1.12
N GLU A 96 13.83 18.42 0.13
CA GLU A 96 14.58 17.89 1.28
C GLU A 96 14.92 16.40 1.15
N VAL A 97 13.98 15.59 0.65
CA VAL A 97 14.20 14.14 0.45
C VAL A 97 15.23 13.90 -0.64
N VAL A 98 15.18 14.64 -1.74
CA VAL A 98 16.14 14.51 -2.83
C VAL A 98 17.51 15.05 -2.42
N GLU A 99 17.57 16.14 -1.67
CA GLU A 99 18.82 16.66 -1.09
C GLU A 99 19.47 15.63 -0.17
N SER A 100 18.70 15.02 0.72
CA SER A 100 19.20 14.05 1.70
C SER A 100 19.56 12.69 1.09
N TYR A 101 18.76 12.21 0.14
CA TYR A 101 18.79 10.80 -0.28
C TYR A 101 18.90 10.59 -1.80
N GLY A 102 18.69 11.63 -2.62
CA GLY A 102 18.63 11.53 -4.07
C GLY A 102 19.93 11.06 -4.73
N LYS A 103 21.08 11.29 -4.09
CA LYS A 103 22.40 10.81 -4.55
C LYS A 103 22.73 9.38 -4.09
N MET A 104 21.93 8.80 -3.19
CA MET A 104 22.20 7.45 -2.70
C MET A 104 21.95 6.41 -3.80
N SER A 105 22.85 5.43 -3.87
CA SER A 105 22.66 4.25 -4.72
C SER A 105 21.44 3.44 -4.28
N LYS A 106 20.94 2.58 -5.17
CA LYS A 106 19.88 1.61 -4.85
C LYS A 106 20.19 0.81 -3.58
N ASN A 107 21.40 0.27 -3.45
CA ASN A 107 21.79 -0.53 -2.29
C ASN A 107 21.84 0.30 -1.01
N SER A 108 22.39 1.52 -1.09
CA SER A 108 22.43 2.44 0.05
C SER A 108 21.03 2.82 0.53
N LEU A 109 20.08 3.06 -0.38
CA LEU A 109 18.67 3.31 -0.03
C LEU A 109 17.99 2.08 0.59
N ILE A 110 18.27 0.87 0.08
CA ILE A 110 17.77 -0.37 0.67
C ILE A 110 18.24 -0.49 2.12
N VAL A 111 19.55 -0.39 2.35
CA VAL A 111 20.15 -0.49 3.69
C VAL A 111 19.60 0.60 4.61
N HIS A 112 19.58 1.86 4.15
CA HIS A 112 19.04 2.98 4.92
C HIS A 112 17.59 2.75 5.36
N THR A 113 16.73 2.34 4.43
CA THR A 113 15.31 2.10 4.77
C THR A 113 15.12 0.90 5.69
N TYR A 114 15.96 -0.14 5.62
CA TYR A 114 15.85 -1.30 6.52
C TYR A 114 16.28 -0.94 7.94
N ILE A 115 17.38 -0.19 8.08
CA ILE A 115 17.90 0.23 9.38
C ILE A 115 16.94 1.18 10.09
N ASN A 116 16.34 2.13 9.36
CA ASN A 116 15.50 3.16 9.96
C ASN A 116 14.03 2.76 10.08
N PHE A 117 13.58 1.79 9.28
CA PHE A 117 12.19 1.35 9.25
C PHE A 117 12.10 -0.19 9.13
N PRO A 118 12.59 -0.93 10.15
CA PRO A 118 12.80 -2.38 10.07
C PRO A 118 11.53 -3.18 9.79
N PHE A 119 10.35 -2.72 10.23
CA PHE A 119 9.06 -3.32 9.89
C PHE A 119 8.89 -3.53 8.38
N TYR A 120 9.33 -2.56 7.57
CA TYR A 120 9.20 -2.63 6.10
C TYR A 120 10.16 -3.63 5.45
N ALA A 121 11.13 -4.15 6.20
CA ALA A 121 12.08 -5.17 5.76
C ALA A 121 11.68 -6.60 6.15
N THR A 122 10.63 -6.79 6.95
CA THR A 122 10.20 -8.09 7.50
C THR A 122 9.83 -9.13 6.44
N LYS A 123 9.37 -8.69 5.25
CA LYS A 123 9.06 -9.54 4.09
C LYS A 123 10.15 -9.52 3.02
N SER A 124 11.32 -8.93 3.31
CA SER A 124 12.40 -8.82 2.34
C SER A 124 13.11 -10.15 2.14
N VAL A 125 13.32 -10.53 0.88
CA VAL A 125 14.08 -11.73 0.51
C VAL A 125 15.60 -11.50 0.50
N ILE A 126 16.03 -10.25 0.71
CA ILE A 126 17.46 -9.86 0.68
C ILE A 126 17.95 -9.27 2.01
N ALA A 127 17.09 -9.08 3.03
CA ALA A 127 17.47 -8.40 4.28
C ALA A 127 18.69 -9.02 4.97
N LYS A 128 18.75 -10.35 5.08
CA LYS A 128 19.88 -11.07 5.66
C LYS A 128 21.19 -10.86 4.88
N ASN A 129 21.11 -10.63 3.57
CA ASN A 129 22.29 -10.50 2.72
C ASN A 129 22.82 -9.06 2.65
N VAL A 130 21.99 -8.07 2.97
CA VAL A 130 22.35 -6.64 2.87
C VAL A 130 22.63 -5.99 4.23
N LEU A 131 22.25 -6.64 5.32
CA LEU A 131 22.51 -6.18 6.68
C LEU A 131 23.51 -7.11 7.38
N ASN A 132 24.29 -6.57 8.30
CA ASN A 132 25.05 -7.39 9.25
C ASN A 132 24.10 -8.02 10.28
N ASP A 133 24.59 -9.01 11.05
CA ASP A 133 23.77 -9.77 12.00
C ASP A 133 23.06 -8.87 13.02
N THR A 134 23.74 -7.86 13.56
CA THR A 134 23.17 -6.92 14.54
C THR A 134 22.01 -6.11 13.95
N LEU A 135 22.17 -5.61 12.72
CA LEU A 135 21.12 -4.83 12.05
C LEU A 135 20.00 -5.73 11.54
N TYR A 136 20.32 -6.96 11.13
CA TYR A 136 19.32 -7.94 10.71
C TYR A 136 18.46 -8.39 11.89
N GLN A 137 19.02 -8.51 13.09
CA GLN A 137 18.25 -8.80 14.30
C GLN A 137 17.13 -7.79 14.52
N ARG A 138 17.36 -6.50 14.23
CA ARG A 138 16.30 -5.47 14.32
C ARG A 138 15.14 -5.71 13.36
N VAL A 139 15.36 -6.37 12.23
CA VAL A 139 14.30 -6.79 11.30
C VAL A 139 13.53 -7.98 11.86
N ILE A 140 14.23 -8.95 12.47
CA ILE A 140 13.63 -10.08 13.16
C ILE A 140 12.74 -9.57 14.31
N ASP A 141 13.25 -8.67 15.14
CA ASP A 141 12.51 -8.10 16.28
C ASP A 141 11.28 -7.28 15.84
N ALA A 142 11.32 -6.71 14.63
CA ALA A 142 10.19 -5.99 14.04
C ALA A 142 9.19 -6.90 13.31
N THR A 143 9.47 -8.21 13.21
CA THR A 143 8.60 -9.19 12.55
C THR A 143 7.55 -9.70 13.54
N PRO A 144 6.25 -9.52 13.27
CA PRO A 144 5.18 -10.10 14.08
C PRO A 144 5.32 -11.62 14.16
N ASN A 145 5.23 -12.16 15.37
CA ASN A 145 5.57 -13.55 15.67
C ASN A 145 4.58 -14.21 16.66
N GLU A 146 3.39 -13.63 16.82
CA GLU A 146 2.32 -14.16 17.66
C GLU A 146 1.93 -15.57 17.18
N THR A 147 1.91 -16.54 18.10
CA THR A 147 1.64 -17.96 17.80
C THR A 147 0.22 -18.40 18.17
N GLU A 148 -0.51 -17.56 18.89
CA GLU A 148 -1.89 -17.84 19.29
C GLU A 148 -2.85 -17.72 18.10
N THR A 149 -3.85 -18.59 18.08
CA THR A 149 -4.94 -18.47 17.10
C THR A 149 -5.97 -17.46 17.60
N ILE A 150 -5.97 -16.28 16.99
CA ILE A 150 -6.85 -15.16 17.35
C ILE A 150 -7.73 -14.78 16.16
N LEU A 151 -9.01 -14.48 16.42
CA LEU A 151 -9.94 -13.96 15.42
C LEU A 151 -10.04 -12.43 15.53
N PHE A 152 -9.78 -11.74 14.42
CA PHE A 152 -9.90 -10.29 14.30
C PHE A 152 -11.04 -9.90 13.35
N THR A 153 -11.55 -8.68 13.50
CA THR A 153 -12.43 -8.03 12.52
C THR A 153 -11.70 -6.89 11.83
N ILE A 154 -12.05 -6.62 10.56
CA ILE A 154 -11.46 -5.51 9.82
C ILE A 154 -12.43 -4.95 8.79
N GLY A 155 -12.54 -3.62 8.75
CA GLY A 155 -13.21 -2.87 7.69
C GLY A 155 -12.21 -2.11 6.82
N TYR A 156 -12.58 -1.82 5.57
CA TYR A 156 -11.73 -1.06 4.63
C TYR A 156 -12.20 0.38 4.39
N GLU A 157 -13.26 0.83 5.05
CA GLU A 157 -13.73 2.21 4.92
C GLU A 157 -12.68 3.20 5.43
N GLY A 158 -12.53 4.34 4.74
CA GLY A 158 -11.54 5.37 5.11
C GLY A 158 -10.06 5.01 4.95
N VAL A 159 -9.68 3.75 4.72
CA VAL A 159 -8.27 3.32 4.65
C VAL A 159 -7.79 2.96 3.25
N SER A 160 -6.54 3.24 2.90
CA SER A 160 -5.95 2.78 1.63
C SER A 160 -5.76 1.26 1.61
N LEU A 161 -5.50 0.70 0.42
CA LEU A 161 -5.14 -0.71 0.28
C LEU A 161 -3.92 -1.05 1.13
N GLU A 162 -2.87 -0.22 1.07
CA GLU A 162 -1.62 -0.48 1.79
C GLU A 162 -1.79 -0.35 3.30
N LYS A 163 -2.57 0.62 3.81
CA LYS A 163 -2.92 0.67 5.23
C LYS A 163 -3.67 -0.59 5.66
N TYR A 164 -4.61 -1.06 4.84
CA TYR A 164 -5.36 -2.29 5.11
C TYR A 164 -4.44 -3.51 5.17
N LEU A 165 -3.60 -3.71 4.16
CA LEU A 165 -2.64 -4.82 4.12
C LEU A 165 -1.57 -4.72 5.20
N SER A 166 -1.09 -3.52 5.52
CA SER A 166 -0.12 -3.30 6.59
C SER A 166 -0.71 -3.67 7.95
N LYS A 167 -2.01 -3.46 8.18
CA LYS A 167 -2.70 -3.94 9.39
C LYS A 167 -2.74 -5.47 9.45
N LEU A 168 -2.96 -6.14 8.32
CA LEU A 168 -2.91 -7.60 8.27
C LEU A 168 -1.52 -8.11 8.65
N VAL A 169 -0.48 -7.54 8.06
CA VAL A 169 0.89 -7.95 8.36
C VAL A 169 1.28 -7.64 9.79
N SER A 170 0.97 -6.44 10.30
CA SER A 170 1.36 -6.01 11.65
C SER A 170 0.68 -6.80 12.77
N ASN A 171 -0.48 -7.42 12.50
CA ASN A 171 -1.19 -8.27 13.46
C ASN A 171 -1.00 -9.77 13.16
N ASN A 172 0.07 -10.11 12.43
CA ASN A 172 0.42 -11.49 12.07
C ASN A 172 -0.75 -12.30 11.46
N ILE A 173 -1.57 -11.67 10.62
CA ILE A 173 -2.73 -12.32 10.01
C ILE A 173 -2.28 -13.27 8.91
N HIS A 174 -2.64 -14.54 9.04
CA HIS A 174 -2.34 -15.59 8.07
C HIS A 174 -3.50 -15.85 7.09
N VAL A 175 -4.73 -15.57 7.50
CA VAL A 175 -5.94 -15.82 6.71
C VAL A 175 -6.86 -14.59 6.78
N LEU A 176 -7.23 -14.05 5.62
CA LEU A 176 -8.30 -13.08 5.47
C LEU A 176 -9.57 -13.77 4.97
N VAL A 177 -10.62 -13.75 5.80
CA VAL A 177 -11.95 -14.25 5.43
C VAL A 177 -12.81 -13.08 4.97
N ASP A 178 -13.09 -13.02 3.67
CA ASP A 178 -14.00 -12.05 3.06
C ASP A 178 -15.43 -12.57 3.11
N VAL A 179 -16.25 -11.96 3.95
CA VAL A 179 -17.66 -12.31 4.16
C VAL A 179 -18.62 -11.53 3.26
N ARG A 180 -18.12 -10.68 2.35
CA ARG A 180 -18.99 -9.87 1.48
C ARG A 180 -19.77 -10.77 0.53
N LYS A 181 -21.09 -10.59 0.43
CA LYS A 181 -21.92 -11.29 -0.58
C LYS A 181 -21.35 -11.11 -1.98
N ASN A 182 -21.16 -9.83 -2.36
CA ASN A 182 -20.64 -9.41 -3.65
C ASN A 182 -19.38 -8.56 -3.44
N PRO A 183 -18.17 -9.14 -3.51
CA PRO A 183 -16.90 -8.45 -3.28
C PRO A 183 -16.46 -7.57 -4.47
N LEU A 184 -17.37 -6.74 -4.97
CA LEU A 184 -17.13 -5.71 -5.97
C LEU A 184 -16.84 -4.38 -5.27
N SER A 185 -15.86 -3.63 -5.75
CA SER A 185 -15.51 -2.33 -5.19
C SER A 185 -14.90 -1.42 -6.25
N MET A 186 -15.33 -0.16 -6.26
CA MET A 186 -14.68 0.91 -7.02
C MET A 186 -13.40 1.40 -6.34
N LYS A 187 -13.23 1.10 -5.05
CA LYS A 187 -12.02 1.46 -4.31
C LYS A 187 -10.87 0.56 -4.75
N PHE A 188 -9.77 1.19 -5.15
CA PHE A 188 -8.60 0.49 -5.67
C PHE A 188 -8.16 -0.65 -4.75
N GLY A 189 -8.03 -1.85 -5.32
CA GLY A 189 -7.52 -3.04 -4.65
C GLY A 189 -8.52 -3.85 -3.84
N PHE A 190 -9.78 -3.40 -3.69
CA PHE A 190 -10.78 -4.10 -2.88
C PHE A 190 -11.78 -4.95 -3.67
N SER A 191 -11.60 -5.12 -4.98
CA SER A 191 -12.30 -6.17 -5.73
C SER A 191 -11.73 -7.55 -5.36
N LYS A 192 -12.55 -8.60 -5.38
CA LYS A 192 -12.14 -9.99 -5.04
C LYS A 192 -10.80 -10.38 -5.64
N THR A 193 -10.66 -10.25 -6.96
CA THR A 193 -9.46 -10.67 -7.68
C THR A 193 -8.23 -9.89 -7.26
N LEU A 194 -8.34 -8.57 -7.09
CA LEU A 194 -7.21 -7.74 -6.68
C LEU A 194 -6.84 -7.97 -5.22
N LEU A 195 -7.82 -8.00 -4.32
CA LEU A 195 -7.59 -8.19 -2.89
C LEU A 195 -6.93 -9.55 -2.63
N LYS A 196 -7.46 -10.62 -3.26
CA LYS A 196 -6.84 -11.95 -3.23
C LYS A 196 -5.36 -11.89 -3.63
N ARG A 197 -5.07 -11.30 -4.79
CA ARG A 197 -3.71 -11.18 -5.32
C ARG A 197 -2.77 -10.44 -4.36
N TYR A 198 -3.23 -9.36 -3.73
CA TYR A 198 -2.40 -8.58 -2.81
C TYR A 198 -2.22 -9.21 -1.43
N CYS A 199 -3.21 -9.97 -0.96
CA CYS A 199 -3.06 -10.80 0.24
C CYS A 199 -2.06 -11.93 -0.01
N GLU A 200 -2.20 -12.66 -1.13
CA GLU A 200 -1.33 -13.79 -1.46
C GLU A 200 0.12 -13.35 -1.68
N SER A 201 0.37 -12.18 -2.26
CA SER A 201 1.73 -11.64 -2.40
C SER A 201 2.40 -11.31 -1.05
N LEU A 202 1.63 -11.24 0.03
CA LEU A 202 2.10 -11.04 1.42
C LEU A 202 2.07 -12.32 2.27
N ASN A 203 1.80 -13.47 1.64
CA ASN A 203 1.56 -14.76 2.27
C ASN A 203 0.35 -14.75 3.23
N VAL A 204 -0.69 -13.97 2.89
CA VAL A 204 -1.98 -14.00 3.57
C VAL A 204 -2.95 -14.76 2.68
N GLN A 205 -3.47 -15.90 3.16
CA GLN A 205 -4.48 -16.66 2.43
C GLN A 205 -5.77 -15.84 2.36
N TYR A 206 -6.42 -15.84 1.20
CA TYR A 206 -7.72 -15.19 1.02
C TYR A 206 -8.82 -16.23 0.81
N ILE A 207 -9.83 -16.21 1.67
CA ILE A 207 -11.00 -17.10 1.59
C ILE A 207 -12.25 -16.22 1.44
N HIS A 208 -13.08 -16.50 0.44
CA HIS A 208 -14.34 -15.79 0.24
C HIS A 208 -15.51 -16.68 0.67
N VAL A 209 -16.26 -16.23 1.69
CA VAL A 209 -17.42 -16.95 2.24
C VAL A 209 -18.68 -16.09 2.01
N PRO A 210 -19.26 -16.10 0.80
CA PRO A 210 -20.40 -15.25 0.46
C PRO A 210 -21.70 -15.66 1.18
N ASN A 211 -21.78 -16.88 1.69
CA ASN A 211 -22.99 -17.40 2.33
C ASN A 211 -23.37 -16.63 3.60
N VAL A 212 -22.39 -16.05 4.30
CA VAL A 212 -22.60 -15.18 5.48
C VAL A 212 -22.65 -13.69 5.11
N GLY A 213 -22.79 -13.36 3.82
CA GLY A 213 -22.85 -12.00 3.34
C GLY A 213 -24.27 -11.49 3.16
N ILE A 214 -24.54 -10.25 3.61
CA ILE A 214 -25.84 -9.60 3.37
C ILE A 214 -26.00 -9.27 1.89
N GLU A 215 -27.12 -9.70 1.31
CA GLU A 215 -27.50 -9.43 -0.08
C GLU A 215 -27.50 -7.94 -0.41
N SER A 216 -27.04 -7.60 -1.62
CA SER A 216 -26.87 -6.20 -2.02
C SER A 216 -28.18 -5.41 -2.11
N ASN A 217 -29.31 -6.07 -2.36
CA ASN A 217 -30.63 -5.44 -2.38
C ASN A 217 -31.13 -5.06 -0.97
N LYS A 218 -30.82 -5.88 0.05
CA LYS A 218 -31.17 -5.64 1.46
C LYS A 218 -30.40 -4.47 2.08
N ARG A 219 -29.26 -4.09 1.48
CA ARG A 219 -28.42 -2.98 1.93
C ARG A 219 -28.79 -1.61 1.33
N LYS A 220 -29.93 -1.51 0.63
CA LYS A 220 -30.39 -0.27 0.02
C LYS A 220 -31.39 0.42 0.94
N LYS A 221 -31.37 1.76 1.00
CA LYS A 221 -32.31 2.61 1.77
C LYS A 221 -32.22 2.46 3.30
N LEU A 222 -31.03 2.24 3.85
CA LEU A 222 -30.78 2.26 5.30
C LEU A 222 -30.53 3.72 5.73
N ASN A 223 -31.59 4.44 6.06
CA ASN A 223 -31.56 5.89 6.31
C ASN A 223 -31.48 6.22 7.80
N ASN A 224 -31.98 5.34 8.66
CA ASN A 224 -32.01 5.53 10.11
C ASN A 224 -31.62 4.23 10.83
N GLN A 225 -31.40 4.30 12.15
CA GLN A 225 -30.95 3.15 12.95
C GLN A 225 -31.94 1.98 12.94
N ILE A 226 -33.25 2.25 12.90
CA ILE A 226 -34.28 1.21 12.87
C ILE A 226 -34.15 0.37 11.60
N ASP A 227 -33.86 0.99 10.45
CA ASP A 227 -33.63 0.27 9.20
C ASP A 227 -32.45 -0.73 9.31
N TYR A 228 -31.40 -0.38 10.08
CA TYR A 228 -30.27 -1.28 10.34
C TYR A 228 -30.63 -2.39 11.32
N ASP A 229 -31.37 -2.07 12.37
CA ASP A 229 -31.79 -3.03 13.39
C ASP A 229 -32.69 -4.11 12.76
N ASP A 230 -33.67 -3.70 11.95
CA ASP A 230 -34.57 -4.60 11.20
C ASP A 230 -33.78 -5.50 10.23
N LEU A 231 -32.80 -4.91 9.52
CA LEU A 231 -31.91 -5.67 8.63
C LEU A 231 -31.11 -6.73 9.40
N PHE A 232 -30.59 -6.39 10.58
CA PHE A 232 -29.78 -7.31 11.36
C PHE A 232 -30.62 -8.40 12.04
N GLU A 233 -31.85 -8.13 12.45
CA GLU A 233 -32.77 -9.16 12.93
C GLU A 233 -33.15 -10.15 11.80
N ASP A 234 -33.50 -9.66 10.61
CA ASP A 234 -33.74 -10.52 9.44
C ASP A 234 -32.49 -11.35 9.09
N TYR A 235 -31.31 -10.75 9.14
CA TYR A 235 -30.04 -11.45 8.89
C TYR A 235 -29.80 -12.57 9.91
N LYS A 236 -30.04 -12.34 11.21
CA LYS A 236 -29.93 -13.38 12.25
C LYS A 236 -30.87 -14.56 11.98
N LEU A 237 -32.11 -14.30 11.55
CA LEU A 237 -33.11 -15.34 11.32
C LEU A 237 -32.87 -16.13 10.04
N THR A 238 -32.40 -15.47 8.98
CA THR A 238 -32.33 -16.06 7.63
C THR A 238 -30.94 -16.59 7.25
N THR A 239 -29.88 -16.00 7.78
CA THR A 239 -28.50 -16.25 7.32
C THR A 239 -27.60 -16.89 8.38
N LEU A 240 -27.76 -16.55 9.67
CA LEU A 240 -26.91 -17.13 10.73
C LEU A 240 -27.45 -18.43 11.33
N LYS A 241 -28.75 -18.69 11.22
CA LYS A 241 -29.41 -19.90 11.74
C LYS A 241 -29.58 -21.01 10.70
N SER A 242 -29.13 -20.78 9.45
CA SER A 242 -29.12 -21.74 8.35
C SER A 242 -27.79 -22.48 8.24
#